data_AF-A0A661NR42-F1
#
_entry.id   AF-A0A661NR42-F1
#
_cell.length_a   1.000
_cell.length_b   1.000
_cell.length_c   1.000
_cell.angle_alpha   90.00
_cell.angle_beta   90.00
_cell.angle_gamma   90.00
#
_symmetry.space_group_name_H-M   'P 1'
#
loop_
_entity.id
_entity.type
_entity.pdbx_description
1 polymer ?
#
loop_
_entity_poly.entity_id
_entity_poly.type
_entity_poly.pdbx_seq_one_letter_code
_entity_poly.pdbx_strand_id
1 'polypeptide(L)'
;MKTDENLGRAESGATMVIGIFMAVLLVGVLYYLWGIGEAIVYRQVMQDAADSAAFGGAVINARGMNLIALLNVIIAAAAAVETIINAIVSGLILAAAIATIVCIVTYGSSGCDEAATHAEEAVDMEDVRSDVEDDMEDIIDLASTAATTIRYTYPALALVKAEEYASMYDPPVTEGFLLPIDGLPVEEDDSDWPCDEKVAPFASSQAPIGTLICCDIDIYLLIGAASSMGFAYLHADDWCEDEYFLRVVEDAKMGDDNFQVRAYMHGDYPFEAAQERVGIAAWGDTDGAASPGESLQEIANWSFAQGEFYFDDDMDEEEWLWHMMWRARLRRFRLPLSGSVPGGAGGLSEIIDVVIH
;
A
#
# COMPACT_ATOMS: atom_id res chain seq x y z
N MET A 1 58.14 -29.87 76.37
CA MET A 1 57.26 -28.69 76.53
C MET A 1 57.71 -27.64 75.52
N LYS A 2 57.16 -27.67 74.30
CA LYS A 2 57.53 -26.76 73.21
C LYS A 2 56.35 -26.67 72.22
N THR A 3 55.75 -25.49 72.19
CA THR A 3 55.16 -24.78 71.03
C THR A 3 54.04 -25.45 70.23
N ASP A 4 52.79 -25.23 70.66
CA ASP A 4 51.55 -25.40 69.86
C ASP A 4 50.92 -24.05 69.44
N GLU A 5 51.63 -22.93 69.57
CA GLU A 5 51.06 -21.57 69.44
C GLU A 5 51.01 -20.99 68.00
N ASN A 6 51.38 -21.74 66.96
CA ASN A 6 51.57 -21.20 65.60
C ASN A 6 50.55 -21.65 64.53
N LEU A 7 49.53 -22.45 64.87
CA LEU A 7 48.52 -22.86 63.88
C LEU A 7 47.47 -21.77 63.60
N GLY A 8 47.08 -20.97 64.59
CA GLY A 8 46.04 -19.94 64.43
C GLY A 8 46.43 -18.73 63.56
N ARG A 9 47.71 -18.54 63.24
CA ARG A 9 48.19 -17.43 62.40
C ARG A 9 48.26 -17.77 60.91
N ALA A 10 48.19 -19.06 60.55
CA ALA A 10 48.20 -19.51 59.15
C ALA A 10 46.77 -19.57 58.55
N GLU A 11 45.75 -19.81 59.38
CA GLU A 11 44.35 -19.92 58.92
C GLU A 11 43.72 -18.57 58.54
N SER A 12 44.18 -17.45 59.13
CA SER A 12 43.68 -16.11 58.80
C SER A 12 44.14 -15.60 57.43
N GLY A 13 45.23 -16.13 56.88
CA GLY A 13 45.67 -15.83 55.52
C GLY A 13 44.82 -16.55 54.46
N ALA A 14 44.44 -17.80 54.72
CA ALA A 14 43.62 -18.59 53.80
C ALA A 14 42.22 -18.01 53.62
N THR A 15 41.60 -17.49 54.69
CA THR A 15 40.27 -16.87 54.62
C THR A 15 40.29 -15.55 53.84
N MET A 16 41.35 -14.75 53.95
CA MET A 16 41.51 -13.51 53.19
C MET A 16 41.63 -13.77 51.67
N VAL A 17 42.40 -14.78 51.27
CA VAL A 17 42.57 -15.13 49.84
C VAL A 17 41.27 -15.62 49.21
N ILE A 18 40.52 -16.47 49.91
CA ILE A 18 39.21 -16.96 49.43
C ILE A 18 38.22 -15.79 49.32
N GLY A 19 38.22 -14.87 50.30
CA GLY A 19 37.36 -13.69 50.29
C GLY A 19 37.63 -12.76 49.10
N ILE A 20 38.91 -12.48 48.81
CA ILE A 20 39.30 -11.65 47.66
C ILE A 20 38.94 -12.34 46.34
N PHE A 21 39.20 -13.65 46.21
CA PHE A 21 38.84 -14.41 45.02
C PHE A 21 37.33 -14.36 44.75
N MET A 22 36.50 -14.57 45.78
CA MET A 22 35.05 -14.49 45.65
C MET A 22 34.57 -13.07 45.30
N ALA A 23 35.19 -12.03 45.85
CA ALA A 23 34.87 -10.65 45.51
C ALA A 23 35.18 -10.33 44.03
N VAL A 24 36.35 -10.76 43.54
CA VAL A 24 36.72 -10.59 42.12
C VAL A 24 35.78 -11.36 41.20
N LEU A 25 35.43 -12.60 41.56
CA LEU A 25 34.47 -13.41 40.80
C LEU A 25 33.10 -12.72 40.73
N LEU A 26 32.59 -12.22 41.86
CA LEU A 26 31.32 -11.50 41.92
C LEU A 26 31.33 -10.24 41.05
N VAL A 27 32.43 -9.47 41.08
CA VAL A 27 32.60 -8.32 40.19
C VAL A 27 32.59 -8.77 38.72
N GLY A 28 33.30 -9.84 38.37
CA GLY A 28 33.29 -10.41 37.02
C GLY A 28 31.88 -10.79 36.55
N VAL A 29 31.09 -11.43 37.41
CA VAL A 29 29.68 -11.76 37.11
C VAL A 29 28.82 -10.52 36.92
N LEU A 30 29.01 -9.47 37.73
CA LEU A 30 28.26 -8.22 37.57
C LEU A 30 28.58 -7.50 36.25
N TYR A 31 29.85 -7.44 35.86
CA TYR A 31 30.25 -6.86 34.56
C TYR A 31 29.72 -7.67 33.39
N TYR A 32 29.71 -9.00 33.51
CA TYR A 32 29.12 -9.88 32.50
C TYR A 32 27.60 -9.66 32.36
N LEU A 33 26.87 -9.57 33.48
CA LEU A 33 25.44 -9.27 33.47
C LEU A 33 25.12 -7.88 32.92
N TRP A 34 25.95 -6.87 33.21
CA TRP A 34 25.83 -5.55 32.63
C TRP A 34 25.96 -5.62 31.10
N GLY A 35 26.99 -6.30 30.59
CA GLY A 35 27.20 -6.45 29.15
C GLY A 35 26.03 -7.15 28.44
N ILE A 36 25.46 -8.19 29.05
CA ILE A 36 24.25 -8.84 28.53
C ILE A 36 23.07 -7.86 28.52
N GLY A 37 22.91 -7.06 29.58
CA GLY A 37 21.84 -6.07 29.68
C GLY A 37 21.89 -5.03 28.55
N GLU A 38 23.06 -4.45 28.28
CA GLU A 38 23.27 -3.52 27.16
C GLU A 38 22.94 -4.18 25.81
N ALA A 39 23.38 -5.43 25.61
CA ALA A 39 23.11 -6.18 24.38
C ALA A 39 21.61 -6.45 24.15
N ILE A 40 20.89 -6.79 25.23
CA ILE A 40 19.44 -7.01 25.18
C ILE A 40 18.71 -5.69 24.86
N VAL A 41 19.06 -4.60 25.54
CA VAL A 41 18.42 -3.30 25.31
C VAL A 41 18.65 -2.82 23.89
N TYR A 42 19.88 -2.92 23.37
CA TYR A 42 20.17 -2.58 21.98
C TYR A 42 19.32 -3.39 21.01
N ARG A 43 19.24 -4.73 21.17
CA ARG A 43 18.45 -5.58 20.28
C ARG A 43 16.97 -5.24 20.33
N GLN A 44 16.46 -4.90 21.52
CA GLN A 44 15.09 -4.45 21.67
C GLN A 44 14.85 -3.14 20.91
N VAL A 45 15.71 -2.13 21.07
CA VAL A 45 15.56 -0.85 20.38
C VAL A 45 15.66 -1.00 18.86
N MET A 46 16.61 -1.80 18.37
CA MET A 46 16.74 -2.12 16.94
C MET A 46 15.51 -2.84 16.38
N GLN A 47 14.90 -3.74 17.14
CA GLN A 47 13.67 -4.43 16.74
C GLN A 47 12.46 -3.49 16.76
N ASP A 48 12.32 -2.68 17.81
CA ASP A 48 11.23 -1.70 17.93
C ASP A 48 11.27 -0.68 16.78
N ALA A 49 12.48 -0.27 16.36
CA ALA A 49 12.69 0.61 15.21
C ALA A 49 12.26 -0.05 13.89
N ALA A 50 12.71 -1.29 13.65
CA ALA A 50 12.35 -2.03 12.46
C ALA A 50 10.83 -2.28 12.38
N ASP A 51 10.22 -2.74 13.48
CA ASP A 51 8.78 -2.99 13.56
C ASP A 51 7.97 -1.72 13.29
N SER A 52 8.39 -0.59 13.86
CA SER A 52 7.74 0.72 13.65
C SER A 52 7.82 1.17 12.20
N ALA A 53 8.98 1.03 11.55
CA ALA A 53 9.15 1.39 10.14
C ALA A 53 8.40 0.45 9.20
N ALA A 54 8.42 -0.86 9.44
CA ALA A 54 7.70 -1.84 8.64
C ALA A 54 6.18 -1.63 8.72
N PHE A 55 5.66 -1.42 9.94
CA PHE A 55 4.24 -1.10 10.12
C PHE A 55 3.87 0.26 9.53
N GLY A 56 4.70 1.28 9.76
CA GLY A 56 4.50 2.63 9.21
C GLY A 56 4.45 2.63 7.68
N GLY A 57 5.38 1.92 7.03
CA GLY A 57 5.41 1.76 5.58
C GLY A 57 4.17 1.04 5.05
N ALA A 58 3.75 -0.05 5.70
CA ALA A 58 2.52 -0.75 5.33
C ALA A 58 1.27 0.14 5.51
N VAL A 59 1.18 0.96 6.57
CA VAL A 59 0.07 1.91 6.78
C VAL A 59 0.03 2.97 5.68
N ILE A 60 1.19 3.48 5.27
CA ILE A 60 1.28 4.46 4.17
C ILE A 60 0.77 3.82 2.88
N ASN A 61 1.26 2.64 2.52
CA ASN A 61 0.82 1.95 1.30
C ASN A 61 -0.68 1.61 1.33
N ALA A 62 -1.21 1.14 2.47
CA ALA A 62 -2.65 0.90 2.64
C ALA A 62 -3.49 2.16 2.41
N ARG A 63 -3.01 3.33 2.86
CA ARG A 63 -3.68 4.61 2.58
C ARG A 63 -3.62 4.99 1.11
N GLY A 64 -2.49 4.71 0.45
CA GLY A 64 -2.36 4.89 -1.00
C GLY A 64 -3.41 4.08 -1.77
N MET A 65 -3.57 2.80 -1.42
CA MET A 65 -4.59 1.93 -2.02
C MET A 65 -6.02 2.45 -1.78
N ASN A 66 -6.35 2.90 -0.57
CA ASN A 66 -7.66 3.51 -0.28
C ASN A 66 -7.91 4.80 -1.07
N LEU A 67 -6.87 5.60 -1.31
CA LEU A 67 -6.99 6.83 -2.09
C LEU A 67 -7.20 6.54 -3.58
N ILE A 68 -6.52 5.52 -4.12
CA ILE A 68 -6.78 5.02 -5.47
C ILE A 68 -8.21 4.52 -5.59
N ALA A 69 -8.69 3.76 -4.60
CA ALA A 69 -10.06 3.26 -4.61
C ALA A 69 -11.11 4.39 -4.62
N LEU A 70 -10.83 5.49 -3.88
CA LEU A 70 -11.66 6.68 -3.93
C LEU A 70 -11.65 7.34 -5.32
N LEU A 71 -10.48 7.40 -5.98
CA LEU A 71 -10.36 7.98 -7.31
C LEU A 71 -11.09 7.16 -8.37
N ASN A 72 -11.02 5.82 -8.32
CA ASN A 72 -11.83 4.95 -9.19
C ASN A 72 -13.32 5.24 -9.07
N VAL A 73 -13.83 5.41 -7.84
CA VAL A 73 -15.24 5.76 -7.61
C VAL A 73 -15.58 7.14 -8.15
N ILE A 74 -14.67 8.12 -8.07
CA ILE A 74 -14.87 9.47 -8.65
C ILE A 74 -14.93 9.40 -10.17
N ILE A 75 -13.99 8.68 -10.81
CA ILE A 75 -13.95 8.48 -12.26
C ILE A 75 -15.24 7.80 -12.72
N ALA A 76 -15.64 6.71 -12.08
CA ALA A 76 -16.88 6.00 -12.41
C ALA A 76 -18.13 6.87 -12.24
N ALA A 77 -18.16 7.75 -11.23
CA ALA A 77 -19.27 8.68 -11.04
C ALA A 77 -19.32 9.73 -12.15
N ALA A 78 -18.18 10.27 -12.60
CA ALA A 78 -18.09 11.20 -13.72
C ALA A 78 -18.54 10.54 -15.03
N ALA A 79 -17.96 9.37 -15.35
CA ALA A 79 -18.34 8.56 -16.52
C ALA A 79 -19.84 8.22 -16.52
N ALA A 80 -20.41 7.90 -15.35
CA ALA A 80 -21.84 7.63 -15.23
C ALA A 80 -22.71 8.86 -15.50
N VAL A 81 -22.30 10.06 -15.07
CA VAL A 81 -23.02 11.30 -15.35
C VAL A 81 -23.04 11.58 -16.85
N GLU A 82 -21.90 11.47 -17.52
CA GLU A 82 -21.83 11.69 -18.96
C GLU A 82 -22.63 10.64 -19.73
N THR A 83 -22.49 9.36 -19.37
CA THR A 83 -23.29 8.26 -19.93
C THR A 83 -24.80 8.53 -19.81
N ILE A 84 -25.25 9.07 -18.67
CA ILE A 84 -26.66 9.45 -18.47
C ILE A 84 -27.08 10.55 -19.44
N ILE A 85 -26.27 11.60 -19.59
CA ILE A 85 -26.58 12.73 -20.49
C ILE A 85 -26.63 12.23 -21.95
N ASN A 86 -25.65 11.45 -22.38
CA ASN A 86 -25.59 10.85 -23.72
C ASN A 86 -26.80 9.96 -24.00
N ALA A 87 -27.22 9.17 -23.01
CA ALA A 87 -28.42 8.33 -23.08
C ALA A 87 -29.71 9.16 -23.18
N ILE A 88 -29.81 10.28 -22.46
CA ILE A 88 -30.96 11.19 -22.52
C ILE A 88 -31.05 11.83 -23.90
N VAL A 89 -29.96 12.41 -24.42
CA VAL A 89 -29.92 13.04 -25.75
C VAL A 89 -30.29 12.02 -26.83
N SER A 90 -29.73 10.81 -26.76
CA SER A 90 -30.07 9.72 -27.68
C SER A 90 -31.56 9.32 -27.62
N GLY A 91 -32.13 9.30 -26.41
CA GLY A 91 -33.55 9.05 -26.18
C GLY A 91 -34.46 10.14 -26.77
N LEU A 92 -34.10 11.41 -26.62
CA LEU A 92 -34.83 12.55 -27.19
C LEU A 92 -34.78 12.55 -28.72
N ILE A 93 -33.60 12.29 -29.31
CA ILE A 93 -33.43 12.15 -30.76
C ILE A 93 -34.32 11.02 -31.30
N LEU A 94 -34.40 9.88 -30.59
CA LEU A 94 -35.29 8.79 -30.98
C LEU A 94 -36.77 9.18 -30.88
N ALA A 95 -37.17 9.87 -29.82
CA ALA A 95 -38.54 10.37 -29.65
C ALA A 95 -38.94 11.32 -30.79
N ALA A 96 -38.08 12.29 -31.11
CA ALA A 96 -38.26 13.22 -32.23
C ALA A 96 -38.36 12.48 -33.58
N ALA A 97 -37.53 11.46 -33.80
CA ALA A 97 -37.58 10.63 -35.01
C ALA A 97 -38.91 9.87 -35.15
N ILE A 98 -39.42 9.28 -34.05
CA ILE A 98 -40.70 8.57 -34.06
C ILE A 98 -41.86 9.54 -34.29
N ALA A 99 -41.88 10.68 -33.60
CA ALA A 99 -42.90 11.72 -33.79
C ALA A 99 -42.93 12.22 -35.25
N THR A 100 -41.74 12.41 -35.85
CA THR A 100 -41.59 12.77 -37.27
C THR A 100 -42.20 11.72 -38.19
N ILE A 101 -41.95 10.42 -37.93
CA ILE A 101 -42.55 9.33 -38.71
C ILE A 101 -44.08 9.37 -38.60
N VAL A 102 -44.65 9.60 -37.42
CA VAL A 102 -46.11 9.69 -37.24
C VAL A 102 -46.69 10.92 -37.96
N CYS A 103 -46.01 12.07 -37.90
CA CYS A 103 -46.38 13.27 -38.66
C CYS A 103 -46.47 12.97 -40.17
N ILE A 104 -45.48 12.26 -40.73
CA ILE A 104 -45.48 11.86 -42.15
C ILE A 104 -46.63 10.90 -42.46
N VAL A 105 -46.83 9.85 -41.66
CA VAL A 105 -47.84 8.81 -41.90
C VAL A 105 -49.27 9.35 -41.79
N THR A 106 -49.49 10.33 -40.90
CA THR A 106 -50.80 10.95 -40.67
C THR A 106 -51.06 12.16 -41.58
N TYR A 107 -50.18 12.42 -42.56
CA TYR A 107 -50.28 13.55 -43.49
C TYR A 107 -50.36 14.92 -42.79
N GLY A 108 -49.61 15.08 -41.70
CA GLY A 108 -49.49 16.35 -40.99
C GLY A 108 -50.59 16.66 -39.98
N SER A 109 -51.45 15.69 -39.63
CA SER A 109 -52.55 15.95 -38.68
C SER A 109 -52.17 15.78 -37.20
N SER A 110 -51.09 15.09 -36.88
CA SER A 110 -50.66 14.78 -35.50
C SER A 110 -49.17 14.43 -35.45
N GLY A 111 -48.45 14.84 -34.41
CA GLY A 111 -47.03 14.49 -34.20
C GLY A 111 -46.02 15.52 -34.73
N CYS A 112 -46.44 16.50 -35.53
CA CYS A 112 -45.51 17.47 -36.10
C CYS A 112 -45.10 18.54 -35.08
N ASP A 113 -46.03 18.98 -34.23
CA ASP A 113 -45.75 19.92 -33.15
C ASP A 113 -44.86 19.24 -32.10
N GLU A 114 -45.19 17.99 -31.73
CA GLU A 114 -44.38 17.20 -30.81
C GLU A 114 -42.98 16.90 -31.37
N ALA A 115 -42.86 16.57 -32.67
CA ALA A 115 -41.56 16.36 -33.31
C ALA A 115 -40.69 17.62 -33.28
N ALA A 116 -41.28 18.80 -33.46
CA ALA A 116 -40.56 20.06 -33.39
C ALA A 116 -40.11 20.36 -31.95
N THR A 117 -40.97 20.13 -30.95
CA THR A 117 -40.63 20.30 -29.53
C THR A 117 -39.50 19.37 -29.10
N HIS A 118 -39.60 18.07 -29.36
CA HIS A 118 -38.54 17.11 -29.00
C HIS A 118 -37.21 17.39 -29.72
N ALA A 119 -37.26 17.93 -30.94
CA ALA A 119 -36.06 18.32 -31.67
C ALA A 119 -35.39 19.56 -31.07
N GLU A 120 -36.17 20.55 -30.61
CA GLU A 120 -35.64 21.74 -29.91
C GLU A 120 -35.03 21.35 -28.56
N GLU A 121 -35.73 20.52 -27.78
CA GLU A 121 -35.22 19.99 -26.50
C GLU A 121 -33.94 19.15 -26.67
N ALA A 122 -33.84 18.37 -27.76
CA ALA A 122 -32.62 17.62 -28.05
C ALA A 122 -31.43 18.52 -28.36
N VAL A 123 -31.64 19.64 -29.07
CA VAL A 123 -30.58 20.63 -29.35
C VAL A 123 -30.17 21.35 -28.07
N ASP A 124 -31.13 21.78 -27.25
CA ASP A 124 -30.84 22.43 -25.97
C ASP A 124 -30.03 21.49 -25.03
N MET A 125 -30.34 20.19 -25.03
CA MET A 125 -29.59 19.19 -24.25
C MET A 125 -28.23 18.84 -24.85
N GLU A 126 -28.03 19.02 -26.16
CA GLU A 126 -26.72 18.84 -26.81
C GLU A 126 -25.75 19.96 -26.42
N ASP A 127 -26.23 21.19 -26.28
CA ASP A 127 -25.43 22.31 -25.75
C ASP A 127 -25.02 22.02 -24.29
N VAL A 128 -25.95 21.55 -23.45
CA VAL A 128 -25.65 21.14 -22.06
C VAL A 128 -24.68 19.97 -22.01
N ARG A 129 -24.81 18.99 -22.91
CA ARG A 129 -23.88 17.86 -23.00
C ARG A 129 -22.47 18.36 -23.26
N SER A 130 -22.29 19.19 -24.29
CA SER A 130 -20.96 19.67 -24.68
C SER A 130 -20.27 20.43 -23.55
N ASP A 131 -21.02 21.24 -22.79
CA ASP A 131 -20.46 21.96 -21.64
C ASP A 131 -20.04 21.01 -20.49
N VAL A 132 -20.76 19.90 -20.30
CA VAL A 132 -20.47 18.93 -19.24
C VAL A 132 -19.36 17.96 -19.64
N GLU A 133 -19.29 17.55 -20.90
CA GLU A 133 -18.28 16.64 -21.46
C GLU A 133 -16.87 17.20 -21.24
N ASP A 134 -16.63 18.45 -21.66
CA ASP A 134 -15.34 19.13 -21.46
C ASP A 134 -14.92 19.18 -19.97
N ASP A 135 -15.87 19.48 -19.07
CA ASP A 135 -15.62 19.56 -17.62
C ASP A 135 -15.39 18.17 -16.99
N MET A 136 -16.05 17.12 -17.48
CA MET A 136 -15.91 15.75 -16.95
C MET A 136 -14.61 15.10 -17.43
N GLU A 137 -14.24 15.28 -18.70
CA GLU A 137 -12.97 14.78 -19.26
C GLU A 137 -11.78 15.33 -18.45
N ASP A 138 -11.77 16.64 -18.17
CA ASP A 138 -10.76 17.28 -17.33
C ASP A 138 -10.67 16.66 -15.90
N ILE A 139 -11.81 16.32 -15.30
CA ILE A 139 -11.86 15.70 -13.97
C ILE A 139 -11.32 14.27 -14.02
N ILE A 140 -11.71 13.50 -15.03
CA ILE A 140 -11.32 12.10 -15.20
C ILE A 140 -9.81 12.00 -15.46
N ASP A 141 -9.28 12.82 -16.37
CA ASP A 141 -7.85 12.89 -16.66
C ASP A 141 -7.04 13.29 -15.43
N LEU A 142 -7.53 14.27 -14.67
CA LEU A 142 -6.90 14.69 -13.42
C LEU A 142 -6.92 13.56 -12.38
N ALA A 143 -8.03 12.84 -12.25
CA ALA A 143 -8.20 11.76 -11.29
C ALA A 143 -7.31 10.55 -11.65
N SER A 144 -7.26 10.14 -12.92
CA SER A 144 -6.40 9.08 -13.43
C SER A 144 -4.92 9.45 -13.25
N THR A 145 -4.53 10.67 -13.64
CA THR A 145 -3.17 11.19 -13.40
C THR A 145 -2.80 11.18 -11.93
N ALA A 146 -3.73 11.57 -11.05
CA ALA A 146 -3.52 11.53 -9.61
C ALA A 146 -3.34 10.08 -9.10
N ALA A 147 -4.16 9.13 -9.58
CA ALA A 147 -4.09 7.73 -9.19
C ALA A 147 -2.74 7.10 -9.59
N THR A 148 -2.30 7.33 -10.83
CA THR A 148 -0.98 6.90 -11.31
C THR A 148 0.16 7.59 -10.56
N THR A 149 0.00 8.86 -10.19
CA THR A 149 0.99 9.56 -9.34
C THR A 149 1.05 8.95 -7.93
N ILE A 150 -0.10 8.61 -7.33
CA ILE A 150 -0.20 7.98 -6.01
C ILE A 150 0.51 6.63 -5.98
N ARG A 151 0.34 5.82 -7.05
CA ARG A 151 0.99 4.51 -7.22
C ARG A 151 2.50 4.58 -6.98
N TYR A 152 3.18 5.59 -7.51
CA TYR A 152 4.65 5.72 -7.38
C TYR A 152 5.08 6.54 -6.16
N THR A 153 4.29 7.54 -5.75
CA THR A 153 4.69 8.46 -4.68
C THR A 153 4.56 7.88 -3.28
N TYR A 154 3.55 7.05 -3.01
CA TYR A 154 3.34 6.49 -1.68
C TYR A 154 4.46 5.55 -1.20
N PRO A 155 4.95 4.61 -2.02
CA PRO A 155 6.12 3.79 -1.66
C PRO A 155 7.37 4.64 -1.40
N ALA A 156 7.59 5.70 -2.18
CA ALA A 156 8.69 6.63 -1.94
C ALA A 156 8.53 7.41 -0.62
N LEU A 157 7.31 7.83 -0.29
CA LEU A 157 7.00 8.47 1.00
C LEU A 157 7.20 7.51 2.18
N ALA A 158 6.87 6.23 2.00
CA ALA A 158 7.14 5.20 3.00
C ALA A 158 8.65 5.09 3.28
N LEU A 159 9.49 5.10 2.23
CA LEU A 159 10.94 5.05 2.36
C LEU A 159 11.49 6.24 3.17
N VAL A 160 11.05 7.46 2.85
CA VAL A 160 11.46 8.68 3.60
C VAL A 160 11.04 8.58 5.07
N LYS A 161 9.86 8.01 5.35
CA LYS A 161 9.42 7.79 6.73
C LYS A 161 10.24 6.75 7.47
N ALA A 162 10.79 5.75 6.79
CA ALA A 162 11.70 4.78 7.41
C ALA A 162 12.99 5.43 7.92
N GLU A 163 13.55 6.38 7.17
CA GLU A 163 14.71 7.17 7.59
C GLU A 163 14.38 8.05 8.81
N GLU A 164 13.19 8.66 8.82
CA GLU A 164 12.71 9.41 9.99
C GLU A 164 12.58 8.51 11.22
N TYR A 165 12.07 7.29 11.07
CA TYR A 165 12.05 6.31 12.16
C TYR A 165 13.46 5.96 12.63
N ALA A 166 14.41 5.70 11.72
CA ALA A 166 15.80 5.43 12.10
C ALA A 166 16.37 6.56 12.97
N SER A 167 16.17 7.82 12.59
CA SER A 167 16.62 8.99 13.35
C SER A 167 15.97 9.13 14.74
N MET A 168 14.75 8.63 14.92
CA MET A 168 14.05 8.67 16.22
C MET A 168 14.65 7.67 17.22
N TYR A 169 15.28 6.62 16.73
CA TYR A 169 15.93 5.58 17.52
C TYR A 169 17.47 5.70 17.52
N ASP A 170 18.02 6.86 17.13
CA ASP A 170 19.46 7.17 17.23
C ASP A 170 19.83 7.70 18.63
N PRO A 171 20.85 7.13 19.31
CA PRO A 171 21.45 5.81 19.07
C PRO A 171 20.56 4.69 19.64
N PRO A 172 20.60 3.46 19.07
CA PRO A 172 21.70 2.92 18.28
C PRO A 172 21.44 2.74 16.78
N VAL A 173 20.28 3.12 16.26
CA VAL A 173 19.97 2.98 14.83
C VAL A 173 20.62 4.12 14.05
N THR A 174 21.48 3.80 13.10
CA THR A 174 22.19 4.79 12.27
C THR A 174 21.46 5.00 10.94
N GLU A 175 20.95 3.92 10.34
CA GLU A 175 20.34 3.95 9.00
C GLU A 175 19.14 3.00 8.93
N GLY A 176 18.18 3.34 8.06
CA GLY A 176 16.99 2.52 7.84
C GLY A 176 16.44 2.66 6.43
N PHE A 177 15.98 1.57 5.83
CA PHE A 177 15.34 1.56 4.51
C PHE A 177 14.21 0.52 4.41
N LEU A 178 13.34 0.68 3.40
CA LEU A 178 12.23 -0.23 3.10
C LEU A 178 12.38 -0.88 1.73
N LEU A 179 11.92 -2.13 1.60
CA LEU A 179 11.78 -2.86 0.35
C LEU A 179 10.40 -3.54 0.26
N PRO A 180 9.82 -3.75 -0.94
CA PRO A 180 10.27 -3.23 -2.22
C PRO A 180 10.03 -1.72 -2.34
N ILE A 181 10.78 -1.06 -3.23
CA ILE A 181 10.59 0.37 -3.61
C ILE A 181 9.72 0.46 -4.89
N ASP A 182 9.30 -0.69 -5.40
CA ASP A 182 8.40 -0.75 -6.54
C ASP A 182 7.06 -0.08 -6.18
N GLY A 183 6.37 0.44 -7.20
CA GLY A 183 5.08 1.11 -7.03
C GLY A 183 4.06 0.24 -6.28
N LEU A 184 2.94 0.84 -5.88
CA LEU A 184 1.80 0.07 -5.38
C LEU A 184 1.42 -1.02 -6.41
N PRO A 185 0.97 -2.20 -5.94
CA PRO A 185 0.67 -3.37 -6.79
C PRO A 185 -0.66 -3.19 -7.52
N VAL A 186 -0.75 -2.12 -8.29
CA VAL A 186 -1.90 -1.75 -9.13
C VAL A 186 -1.41 -1.57 -10.56
N GLU A 187 -2.30 -1.77 -11.50
CA GLU A 187 -2.09 -1.55 -12.93
C GLU A 187 -3.34 -0.97 -13.57
N GLU A 188 -3.23 -0.48 -14.80
CA GLU A 188 -4.37 -0.03 -15.59
C GLU A 188 -5.30 -1.23 -15.87
N ASP A 189 -6.61 -0.98 -15.79
CA ASP A 189 -7.64 -1.99 -15.99
C ASP A 189 -8.12 -1.96 -17.44
N ASP A 190 -7.53 -2.84 -18.25
CA ASP A 190 -7.88 -3.01 -19.67
C ASP A 190 -9.19 -3.80 -19.86
N SER A 191 -9.93 -4.10 -18.78
CA SER A 191 -11.17 -4.88 -18.84
C SER A 191 -12.40 -3.99 -18.86
N ASP A 192 -13.46 -4.45 -19.54
CA ASP A 192 -14.75 -3.73 -19.60
C ASP A 192 -15.55 -3.82 -18.27
N TRP A 193 -15.02 -4.54 -17.27
CA TRP A 193 -15.75 -4.86 -16.04
C TRP A 193 -16.19 -3.63 -15.24
N PRO A 194 -15.38 -2.56 -15.06
CA PRO A 194 -15.83 -1.33 -14.41
C PRO A 194 -17.05 -0.69 -15.09
N CYS A 195 -17.05 -0.62 -16.43
CA CYS A 195 -18.16 -0.02 -17.16
C CYS A 195 -19.41 -0.87 -17.05
N ASP A 196 -19.29 -2.19 -17.23
CA ASP A 196 -20.40 -3.14 -17.20
C ASP A 196 -21.04 -3.27 -15.82
N GLU A 197 -20.25 -3.29 -14.75
CA GLU A 197 -20.74 -3.58 -13.40
C GLU A 197 -20.99 -2.32 -12.56
N LYS A 198 -20.25 -1.23 -12.81
CA LYS A 198 -20.36 0.01 -12.00
C LYS A 198 -21.09 1.14 -12.73
N VAL A 199 -20.72 1.42 -13.97
CA VAL A 199 -21.21 2.61 -14.71
C VAL A 199 -22.58 2.34 -15.35
N ALA A 200 -22.67 1.32 -16.21
CA ALA A 200 -23.85 1.03 -17.01
C ALA A 200 -25.11 0.71 -16.18
N PRO A 201 -25.05 -0.09 -15.09
CA PRO A 201 -26.23 -0.38 -14.28
C PRO A 201 -26.75 0.87 -13.57
N PHE A 202 -25.84 1.73 -13.10
CA PHE A 202 -26.23 3.01 -12.50
C PHE A 202 -26.86 3.93 -13.55
N ALA A 203 -26.17 4.15 -14.68
CA ALA A 203 -26.63 5.06 -15.73
C ALA A 203 -27.96 4.61 -16.33
N SER A 204 -28.11 3.32 -16.66
CA SER A 204 -29.35 2.76 -17.20
C SER A 204 -30.54 2.87 -16.24
N SER A 205 -30.30 2.89 -14.93
CA SER A 205 -31.34 3.10 -13.92
C SER A 205 -31.81 4.56 -13.83
N GLN A 206 -30.93 5.52 -14.09
CA GLN A 206 -31.19 6.95 -13.92
C GLN A 206 -31.60 7.66 -15.23
N ALA A 207 -31.11 7.21 -16.39
CA ALA A 207 -31.38 7.84 -17.68
C ALA A 207 -32.89 8.00 -17.99
N PRO A 208 -33.78 7.01 -17.72
CA PRO A 208 -35.21 7.18 -17.94
C PRO A 208 -35.83 8.28 -17.08
N ILE A 209 -35.35 8.43 -15.84
CA ILE A 209 -35.82 9.45 -14.90
C ILE A 209 -35.40 10.83 -15.42
N GLY A 210 -34.15 10.97 -15.88
CA GLY A 210 -33.66 12.20 -16.49
C GLY A 210 -34.48 12.61 -17.71
N THR A 211 -34.76 11.67 -18.63
CA THR A 211 -35.60 11.93 -19.82
C THR A 211 -37.00 12.40 -19.43
N LEU A 212 -37.62 11.84 -18.38
CA LEU A 212 -38.96 12.22 -17.93
C LEU A 212 -39.01 13.55 -17.17
N ILE A 213 -37.91 13.98 -16.56
CA ILE A 213 -37.85 15.26 -15.82
C ILE A 213 -37.62 16.43 -16.78
N CYS A 214 -36.88 16.21 -17.86
CA CYS A 214 -36.48 17.28 -18.76
C CYS A 214 -37.64 17.84 -19.61
N CYS A 215 -38.66 17.02 -19.89
CA CYS A 215 -39.64 17.32 -20.94
C CYS A 215 -41.08 17.03 -20.50
N ASP A 216 -42.05 17.65 -21.19
CA ASP A 216 -43.47 17.37 -20.96
C ASP A 216 -43.81 15.91 -21.34
N ILE A 217 -44.49 15.21 -20.43
CA ILE A 217 -44.73 13.76 -20.58
C ILE A 217 -45.74 13.49 -21.70
N ASP A 218 -45.25 12.92 -22.81
CA ASP A 218 -46.06 12.35 -23.89
C ASP A 218 -45.71 10.88 -24.19
N ILE A 219 -46.43 10.26 -25.13
CA ILE A 219 -46.23 8.84 -25.48
C ILE A 219 -44.90 8.58 -26.19
N TYR A 220 -44.37 9.55 -26.93
CA TYR A 220 -43.08 9.44 -27.62
C TYR A 220 -41.93 9.54 -26.62
N LEU A 221 -42.05 10.41 -25.63
CA LEU A 221 -41.10 10.56 -24.53
C LEU A 221 -41.02 9.27 -23.68
N LEU A 222 -42.14 8.57 -23.47
CA LEU A 222 -42.11 7.27 -22.78
C LEU A 222 -41.30 6.21 -23.56
N ILE A 223 -41.35 6.24 -24.89
CA ILE A 223 -40.52 5.36 -25.73
C ILE A 223 -39.05 5.80 -25.66
N GLY A 224 -38.79 7.10 -25.73
CA GLY A 224 -37.45 7.69 -25.54
C GLY A 224 -36.84 7.28 -24.20
N ALA A 225 -37.58 7.43 -23.11
CA ALA A 225 -37.15 7.05 -21.76
C ALA A 225 -36.92 5.55 -21.60
N ALA A 226 -37.72 4.69 -22.26
CA ALA A 226 -37.46 3.25 -22.27
C ALA A 226 -36.19 2.91 -23.07
N SER A 227 -35.95 3.63 -24.18
CA SER A 227 -34.78 3.42 -25.03
C SER A 227 -33.48 3.93 -24.43
N SER A 228 -33.54 4.98 -23.59
CA SER A 228 -32.36 5.53 -22.93
C SER A 228 -31.71 4.54 -21.97
N MET A 229 -32.46 3.56 -21.44
CA MET A 229 -31.87 2.42 -20.71
C MET A 229 -30.88 1.64 -21.58
N GLY A 230 -31.25 1.36 -22.84
CA GLY A 230 -30.39 0.63 -23.77
C GLY A 230 -29.21 1.48 -24.25
N PHE A 231 -29.45 2.76 -24.53
CA PHE A 231 -28.37 3.69 -24.90
C PHE A 231 -27.36 3.89 -23.78
N ALA A 232 -27.77 3.86 -22.50
CA ALA A 232 -26.84 3.96 -21.39
C ALA A 232 -25.84 2.78 -21.33
N TYR A 233 -26.22 1.58 -21.75
CA TYR A 233 -25.26 0.47 -21.87
C TYR A 233 -24.31 0.67 -23.06
N LEU A 234 -24.82 1.19 -24.18
CA LEU A 234 -23.98 1.44 -25.36
C LEU A 234 -22.96 2.55 -25.10
N HIS A 235 -23.37 3.63 -24.45
CA HIS A 235 -22.48 4.76 -24.14
C HIS A 235 -21.55 4.50 -22.95
N ALA A 236 -21.84 3.50 -22.11
CA ALA A 236 -20.92 3.11 -21.05
C ALA A 236 -19.68 2.40 -21.60
N ASP A 237 -19.81 1.71 -22.73
CA ASP A 237 -18.73 0.97 -23.40
C ASP A 237 -17.61 1.91 -23.90
N ASP A 238 -17.98 3.11 -24.36
CA ASP A 238 -17.04 4.12 -24.86
C ASP A 238 -15.99 4.52 -23.81
N TRP A 239 -16.33 4.44 -22.52
CA TRP A 239 -15.40 4.78 -21.42
C TRP A 239 -14.37 3.71 -21.09
N CYS A 240 -14.58 2.48 -21.56
CA CYS A 240 -13.68 1.37 -21.27
C CYS A 240 -12.52 1.27 -22.27
N GLU A 241 -12.57 1.99 -23.40
CA GLU A 241 -11.47 2.00 -24.38
C GLU A 241 -10.23 2.78 -23.90
N ASP A 242 -10.38 3.68 -22.92
CA ASP A 242 -9.35 4.67 -22.55
C ASP A 242 -8.56 4.34 -21.26
N GLU A 243 -8.68 3.11 -20.73
CA GLU A 243 -7.84 2.58 -19.63
C GLU A 243 -7.80 3.47 -18.35
N TYR A 244 -8.89 4.18 -18.03
CA TYR A 244 -8.92 5.15 -16.91
C TYR A 244 -8.88 4.53 -15.52
N PHE A 245 -9.35 3.30 -15.37
CA PHE A 245 -9.50 2.63 -14.08
C PHE A 245 -8.22 1.91 -13.70
N LEU A 246 -7.93 1.87 -12.39
CA LEU A 246 -6.86 1.02 -11.87
C LEU A 246 -7.44 -0.24 -11.23
N ARG A 247 -6.79 -1.38 -11.47
CA ARG A 247 -7.03 -2.66 -10.79
C ARG A 247 -5.79 -3.12 -10.05
N VAL A 248 -5.93 -4.13 -9.20
CA VAL A 248 -4.78 -4.83 -8.62
C VAL A 248 -4.13 -5.68 -9.71
N VAL A 249 -2.80 -5.76 -9.71
CA VAL A 249 -2.03 -6.52 -10.72
C VAL A 249 -2.56 -7.95 -10.85
N GLU A 250 -2.80 -8.40 -12.09
CA GLU A 250 -3.20 -9.77 -12.38
C GLU A 250 -2.19 -10.76 -11.74
N ASP A 251 -2.70 -11.79 -11.06
CA ASP A 251 -1.94 -12.78 -10.28
C ASP A 251 -1.41 -12.34 -8.89
N ALA A 252 -1.58 -11.09 -8.47
CA ALA A 252 -1.14 -10.65 -7.15
C ALA A 252 -2.11 -11.12 -6.05
N LYS A 253 -1.74 -12.16 -5.31
CA LYS A 253 -2.59 -12.67 -4.22
C LYS A 253 -2.29 -12.01 -2.89
N MET A 254 -3.32 -11.86 -2.07
CA MET A 254 -3.16 -11.36 -0.70
C MET A 254 -2.14 -12.18 0.08
N GLY A 255 -1.15 -11.48 0.63
CA GLY A 255 -0.05 -12.07 1.37
C GLY A 255 1.17 -12.45 0.55
N ASP A 256 1.15 -12.26 -0.77
CA ASP A 256 2.32 -12.32 -1.64
C ASP A 256 3.26 -11.14 -1.38
N ASP A 257 4.45 -11.18 -1.99
CA ASP A 257 5.51 -10.19 -1.78
C ASP A 257 5.12 -8.79 -2.27
N ASN A 258 4.19 -8.68 -3.22
CA ASN A 258 3.63 -7.43 -3.73
C ASN A 258 2.93 -6.58 -2.65
N PHE A 259 2.43 -7.22 -1.59
CA PHE A 259 1.69 -6.58 -0.50
C PHE A 259 2.52 -6.45 0.79
N GLN A 260 3.79 -6.84 0.73
CA GLN A 260 4.68 -6.84 1.89
C GLN A 260 5.64 -5.67 1.84
N VAL A 261 5.87 -5.06 2.99
CA VAL A 261 6.91 -4.04 3.18
C VAL A 261 7.89 -4.58 4.21
N ARG A 262 9.17 -4.59 3.88
CA ARG A 262 10.26 -5.09 4.72
C ARG A 262 11.13 -3.92 5.13
N ALA A 263 11.27 -3.70 6.44
CA ALA A 263 12.17 -2.72 7.00
C ALA A 263 13.49 -3.37 7.36
N TYR A 264 14.58 -2.69 7.02
CA TYR A 264 15.93 -3.03 7.40
C TYR A 264 16.50 -1.86 8.18
N MET A 265 16.96 -2.13 9.40
CA MET A 265 17.59 -1.16 10.27
C MET A 265 19.03 -1.58 10.51
N HIS A 266 19.95 -0.65 10.31
CA HIS A 266 21.36 -0.81 10.62
C HIS A 266 21.72 0.09 11.79
N GLY A 267 22.50 -0.44 12.73
CA GLY A 267 22.91 0.32 13.90
C GLY A 267 24.30 -0.04 14.37
N ASP A 268 25.04 0.97 14.79
CA ASP A 268 26.37 0.77 15.35
C ASP A 268 26.25 0.40 16.83
N TYR A 269 26.33 -0.89 17.14
CA TYR A 269 26.51 -1.29 18.53
C TYR A 269 27.89 -0.80 19.00
N PRO A 270 28.00 -0.12 20.16
CA PRO A 270 29.28 0.32 20.71
C PRO A 270 30.07 -0.88 21.27
N PHE A 271 30.45 -1.80 20.40
CA PHE A 271 31.13 -3.04 20.75
C PHE A 271 32.50 -2.75 21.34
N GLU A 272 33.15 -1.62 21.04
CA GLU A 272 34.44 -1.29 21.65
C GLU A 272 34.36 -1.30 23.18
N ALA A 273 33.36 -0.65 23.78
CA ALA A 273 33.22 -0.62 25.23
C ALA A 273 32.87 -2.00 25.82
N ALA A 274 32.09 -2.81 25.11
CA ALA A 274 31.70 -4.14 25.56
C ALA A 274 32.82 -5.17 25.37
N GLN A 275 33.50 -5.16 24.22
CA GLN A 275 34.65 -6.00 23.89
C GLN A 275 35.85 -5.64 24.76
N GLU A 276 36.10 -4.36 25.06
CA GLU A 276 37.15 -3.97 26.02
C GLU A 276 36.86 -4.58 27.39
N ARG A 277 35.61 -4.52 27.87
CA ARG A 277 35.21 -5.12 29.16
C ARG A 277 35.31 -6.64 29.17
N VAL A 278 34.91 -7.32 28.08
CA VAL A 278 35.02 -8.78 27.94
C VAL A 278 36.48 -9.21 27.79
N GLY A 279 37.29 -8.46 27.04
CA GLY A 279 38.72 -8.69 26.86
C GLY A 279 39.51 -8.57 28.16
N ILE A 280 39.14 -7.63 29.03
CA ILE A 280 39.70 -7.54 30.40
C ILE A 280 39.38 -8.81 31.21
N ALA A 281 38.16 -9.35 31.09
CA ALA A 281 37.79 -10.59 31.76
C ALA A 281 38.48 -11.83 31.16
N ALA A 282 38.80 -11.80 29.87
CA ALA A 282 39.50 -12.84 29.13
C ALA A 282 41.04 -12.72 29.15
N TRP A 283 41.60 -11.78 29.91
CA TRP A 283 43.05 -11.56 30.02
C TRP A 283 43.76 -11.24 28.69
N GLY A 284 43.04 -10.67 27.72
CA GLY A 284 43.62 -10.20 26.46
C GLY A 284 44.06 -11.29 25.47
N ASP A 285 43.65 -12.55 25.67
CA ASP A 285 43.99 -13.66 24.76
C ASP A 285 42.94 -13.78 23.63
N THR A 286 42.97 -12.86 22.66
CA THR A 286 42.08 -12.84 21.48
C THR A 286 42.78 -13.24 20.17
N ASP A 287 44.09 -13.41 20.17
CA ASP A 287 44.92 -13.43 18.94
C ASP A 287 44.90 -14.76 18.14
N GLY A 288 44.16 -15.77 18.59
CA GLY A 288 44.30 -17.15 18.09
C GLY A 288 43.17 -17.71 17.22
N ALA A 289 41.99 -17.06 17.18
CA ALA A 289 40.85 -17.58 16.43
C ALA A 289 40.46 -16.57 15.36
N ALA A 290 40.68 -16.91 14.09
CA ALA A 290 39.91 -16.36 12.98
C ALA A 290 38.45 -16.74 13.25
N SER A 291 37.77 -15.91 14.04
CA SER A 291 36.62 -16.36 14.79
C SER A 291 35.38 -16.22 13.93
N PRO A 292 34.48 -17.22 13.92
CA PRO A 292 33.11 -17.07 13.41
C PRO A 292 32.32 -15.88 13.99
N GLY A 293 32.90 -15.12 14.93
CA GLY A 293 32.30 -13.96 15.57
C GLY A 293 32.26 -12.70 14.70
N GLU A 294 33.17 -12.50 13.73
CA GLU A 294 33.15 -11.28 12.89
C GLU A 294 31.90 -11.23 12.00
N SER A 295 31.54 -12.34 11.35
CA SER A 295 30.31 -12.43 10.55
C SER A 295 29.04 -12.34 11.41
N LEU A 296 29.06 -12.95 12.60
CA LEU A 296 27.94 -12.83 13.54
C LEU A 296 27.77 -11.41 14.09
N GLN A 297 28.86 -10.65 14.21
CA GLN A 297 28.82 -9.27 14.68
C GLN A 297 28.22 -8.35 13.62
N GLU A 298 28.56 -8.54 12.35
CA GLU A 298 27.94 -7.81 11.25
C GLU A 298 26.43 -8.08 11.19
N ILE A 299 26.01 -9.34 11.26
CA ILE A 299 24.58 -9.72 11.35
C ILE A 299 23.93 -9.13 12.60
N ALA A 300 24.69 -8.93 13.68
CA ALA A 300 24.14 -8.35 14.90
C ALA A 300 23.80 -6.87 14.80
N ASN A 301 24.40 -6.17 13.84
CA ASN A 301 24.13 -4.75 13.58
C ASN A 301 22.87 -4.54 12.72
N TRP A 302 22.26 -5.62 12.23
CA TRP A 302 21.04 -5.56 11.45
C TRP A 302 19.83 -6.01 12.25
N SER A 303 18.72 -5.32 12.02
CA SER A 303 17.38 -5.71 12.46
C SER A 303 16.42 -5.65 11.28
N PHE A 304 15.47 -6.56 11.27
CA PHE A 304 14.52 -6.72 10.19
C PHE A 304 13.10 -6.85 10.75
N ALA A 305 12.16 -6.27 10.03
CA ALA A 305 10.74 -6.42 10.31
C ALA A 305 9.95 -6.43 9.01
N GLN A 306 8.74 -6.97 9.08
CA GLN A 306 7.87 -7.08 7.93
C GLN A 306 6.46 -6.62 8.28
N GLY A 307 5.96 -5.69 7.49
CA GLY A 307 4.58 -5.27 7.44
C GLY A 307 3.91 -5.84 6.20
N GLU A 308 2.59 -5.89 6.23
CA GLU A 308 1.74 -6.23 5.09
C GLU A 308 0.57 -5.25 5.09
N PHE A 309 0.21 -4.76 3.90
CA PHE A 309 -1.07 -4.11 3.68
C PHE A 309 -2.00 -5.07 2.94
N TYR A 310 -3.26 -5.16 3.37
CA TYR A 310 -4.21 -6.15 2.89
C TYR A 310 -5.61 -5.55 2.83
N PHE A 311 -6.46 -6.13 1.98
CA PHE A 311 -7.88 -5.79 1.91
C PHE A 311 -8.65 -6.60 2.97
N ASP A 312 -9.49 -5.93 3.77
CA ASP A 312 -10.17 -6.53 4.93
C ASP A 312 -11.61 -6.97 4.60
N ASP A 313 -11.76 -7.79 3.54
CA ASP A 313 -13.01 -8.47 3.18
C ASP A 313 -12.72 -9.70 2.29
N ASP A 314 -13.72 -10.57 2.09
CA ASP A 314 -13.67 -11.78 1.24
C ASP A 314 -14.25 -11.51 -0.16
N MET A 315 -14.27 -10.25 -0.62
CA MET A 315 -14.72 -9.91 -1.98
C MET A 315 -13.73 -10.37 -3.05
N ASP A 316 -14.24 -10.52 -4.27
CA ASP A 316 -13.43 -10.84 -5.46
C ASP A 316 -12.36 -9.75 -5.69
N GLU A 317 -11.23 -10.12 -6.28
CA GLU A 317 -10.02 -9.26 -6.35
C GLU A 317 -10.28 -8.00 -7.19
N GLU A 318 -11.18 -8.10 -8.16
CA GLU A 318 -11.68 -7.03 -9.03
C GLU A 318 -12.40 -5.93 -8.22
N GLU A 319 -12.99 -6.26 -7.07
CA GLU A 319 -13.68 -5.30 -6.20
C GLU A 319 -12.74 -4.53 -5.26
N TRP A 320 -11.51 -4.97 -5.05
CA TRP A 320 -10.67 -4.42 -3.96
C TRP A 320 -10.33 -2.94 -4.11
N LEU A 321 -10.23 -2.43 -5.35
CA LEU A 321 -10.03 -1.00 -5.63
C LEU A 321 -11.33 -0.22 -5.81
N TRP A 322 -12.45 -0.77 -5.37
CA TRP A 322 -13.75 -0.07 -5.32
C TRP A 322 -14.20 0.22 -3.89
N HIS A 323 -13.48 -0.33 -2.90
CA HIS A 323 -13.79 -0.14 -1.49
C HIS A 323 -12.59 0.34 -0.69
N MET A 324 -12.79 1.30 0.20
CA MET A 324 -11.74 1.85 1.07
C MET A 324 -11.49 0.97 2.31
N MET A 325 -11.18 -0.31 2.09
CA MET A 325 -11.00 -1.30 3.16
C MET A 325 -9.58 -1.84 3.27
N TRP A 326 -8.62 -1.16 2.66
CA TRP A 326 -7.20 -1.49 2.80
C TRP A 326 -6.70 -1.14 4.20
N ARG A 327 -6.09 -2.13 4.85
CA ARG A 327 -5.54 -2.07 6.20
C ARG A 327 -4.09 -2.51 6.20
N ALA A 328 -3.41 -2.28 7.32
CA ALA A 328 -2.04 -2.73 7.52
C ALA A 328 -1.92 -3.57 8.79
N ARG A 329 -0.98 -4.52 8.79
CA ARG A 329 -0.61 -5.31 9.98
C ARG A 329 0.86 -5.70 9.92
N LEU A 330 1.41 -6.02 11.08
CA LEU A 330 2.74 -6.66 11.17
C LEU A 330 2.64 -8.14 10.80
N ARG A 331 3.69 -8.65 10.15
CA ARG A 331 3.88 -10.08 9.85
C ARG A 331 5.17 -10.60 10.45
N ARG A 332 5.18 -11.91 10.69
CA ARG A 332 6.42 -12.61 11.04
C ARG A 332 7.32 -12.60 9.82
N PHE A 333 8.55 -12.14 10.00
CA PHE A 333 9.55 -12.13 8.95
C PHE A 333 9.79 -13.54 8.41
N ARG A 334 9.75 -13.68 7.09
CA ARG A 334 10.11 -14.91 6.38
C ARG A 334 11.24 -14.55 5.43
N LEU A 335 12.37 -15.25 5.55
CA LEU A 335 13.39 -15.20 4.51
C LEU A 335 12.77 -15.78 3.23
N PRO A 336 12.90 -15.11 2.08
CA PRO A 336 12.46 -15.68 0.81
C PRO A 336 13.28 -16.93 0.54
N LEU A 337 12.70 -18.11 0.80
CA LEU A 337 13.39 -19.40 0.74
C LEU A 337 13.63 -19.92 -0.69
N SER A 338 13.23 -19.18 -1.74
CA SER A 338 13.45 -19.62 -3.12
C SER A 338 13.60 -18.45 -4.11
N GLY A 339 14.85 -18.17 -4.48
CA GLY A 339 15.23 -18.06 -5.89
C GLY A 339 14.62 -16.95 -6.75
N SER A 340 14.74 -15.69 -6.34
CA SER A 340 14.94 -14.55 -7.28
C SER A 340 15.17 -13.28 -6.47
N VAL A 341 16.42 -13.01 -6.08
CA VAL A 341 16.80 -11.64 -5.75
C VAL A 341 16.77 -10.87 -7.08
N PRO A 342 15.86 -9.89 -7.27
CA PRO A 342 15.78 -9.15 -8.53
C PRO A 342 17.12 -8.44 -8.77
N GLY A 343 17.64 -8.54 -10.00
CA GLY A 343 19.05 -8.34 -10.35
C GLY A 343 19.62 -6.92 -10.29
N GLY A 344 19.28 -6.11 -9.30
CA GLY A 344 19.70 -4.70 -9.18
C GLY A 344 20.72 -4.39 -8.07
N ALA A 345 20.88 -5.23 -7.04
CA ALA A 345 21.70 -4.92 -5.87
C ALA A 345 22.80 -5.97 -5.63
N GLY A 346 23.82 -5.99 -6.48
CA GLY A 346 24.94 -6.95 -6.40
C GLY A 346 25.77 -6.90 -5.11
N GLY A 347 25.59 -5.88 -4.25
CA GLY A 347 26.20 -5.84 -2.91
C GLY A 347 25.37 -6.51 -1.81
N LEU A 348 24.04 -6.54 -1.94
CA LEU A 348 23.17 -7.19 -0.95
C LEU A 348 23.05 -8.70 -1.20
N SER A 349 23.23 -9.17 -2.44
CA SER A 349 23.28 -10.61 -2.69
C SER A 349 24.48 -11.27 -2.03
N GLU A 350 25.64 -10.59 -1.96
CA GLU A 350 26.81 -11.10 -1.21
C GLU A 350 26.53 -11.16 0.30
N ILE A 351 25.88 -10.14 0.88
CA ILE A 351 25.51 -10.14 2.30
C ILE A 351 24.47 -11.23 2.60
N ILE A 352 23.48 -11.43 1.72
CA ILE A 352 22.46 -12.48 1.88
C ILE A 352 23.05 -13.89 1.65
N ASP A 353 23.97 -14.07 0.70
CA ASP A 353 24.69 -15.34 0.51
C ASP A 353 25.63 -15.65 1.69
N VAL A 354 26.25 -14.64 2.30
CA VAL A 354 27.05 -14.79 3.54
C VAL A 354 26.20 -15.13 4.77
N VAL A 355 24.90 -14.79 4.76
CA VAL A 355 23.97 -15.18 5.84
C VAL A 355 23.48 -16.62 5.70
N ILE A 356 23.60 -17.23 4.51
CA ILE A 356 23.04 -18.56 4.19
C ILE A 356 24.14 -19.65 3.99
N HIS A 357 25.43 -19.30 4.05
CA HIS A 357 26.57 -20.25 4.08
C HIS A 357 27.45 -20.02 5.31
#